data_AF-A0A601R4X9-F1
#
_entry.id   AF-A0A601R4X9-F1
#
_cell.length_a   1.000
_cell.length_b   1.000
_cell.length_c   1.000
_cell.angle_alpha   90.00
_cell.angle_beta   90.00
_cell.angle_gamma   90.00
#
_symmetry.space_group_name_H-M   'P 1'
#
loop_
_entity.id
_entity.type
_entity.pdbx_description
1 polymer ?
#
loop_
_entity_poly.entity_id
_entity_poly.type
_entity_poly.pdbx_seq_one_letter_code
_entity_poly.pdbx_strand_id
1 'polypeptide(L)'
;MISGERRANNANRAITNGLIALHIPVPLTTVQWADEYYYLPKESSYTPGKWETLPFQVAIMNAMGYELIRVVNLIKSARVGYTKMLLGVEGYFIEHKSRNSLLFQPTDSSAEDFMKSHVEPTIRDVPVLLELAPWFGRKHRDNTLTLKRFSSGVGFWCLGGAAAKNYREKSVDVVCYDELSSFEPDVEKEGSPTLLGDKRIEGSVWPKSIRGSTPKVKGSCQIEKAANESAHFM
;
A
#
# COMPACT_ATOMS: atom_id res chain seq x y z
N MET A 1 31.18 -18.57 24.59
CA MET A 1 30.16 -19.58 24.24
C MET A 1 28.80 -18.90 24.15
N ILE A 2 28.01 -19.15 23.10
CA ILE A 2 26.62 -18.66 23.00
C ILE A 2 25.81 -19.35 24.10
N SER A 3 25.13 -18.59 24.97
CA SER A 3 24.31 -19.12 26.08
C SER A 3 23.21 -20.07 25.58
N GLY A 4 22.81 -21.03 26.41
CA GLY A 4 21.75 -21.99 26.08
C GLY A 4 20.43 -21.30 25.70
N GLU A 5 20.08 -20.24 26.42
CA GLU A 5 18.92 -19.39 26.14
C GLU A 5 18.97 -18.74 24.75
N ARG A 6 20.15 -18.24 24.33
CA ARG A 6 20.33 -17.66 23.00
C ARG A 6 20.25 -18.73 21.90
N ARG A 7 20.66 -19.97 22.17
CA ARG A 7 20.46 -21.11 21.24
C ARG A 7 18.99 -21.48 21.11
N ALA A 8 18.26 -21.55 22.22
CA ALA A 8 16.82 -21.83 22.22
C ALA A 8 16.04 -20.75 21.45
N ASN A 9 16.32 -19.47 21.69
CA ASN A 9 15.69 -18.36 20.96
C ASN A 9 16.00 -18.39 19.45
N ASN A 10 17.24 -18.72 19.07
CA ASN A 10 17.59 -18.89 17.66
C ASN A 10 16.83 -20.05 17.00
N ALA A 11 16.70 -21.19 17.70
CA ALA A 11 15.99 -22.37 17.22
C ALA A 11 14.49 -22.08 17.06
N ASN A 12 13.85 -21.50 18.08
CA ASN A 12 12.44 -21.11 18.01
C ASN A 12 12.18 -20.17 16.82
N ARG A 13 13.01 -19.13 16.64
CA ARG A 13 12.87 -18.22 15.50
C ARG A 13 13.00 -18.94 14.16
N ALA A 14 13.96 -19.85 14.02
CA ALA A 14 14.16 -20.59 12.78
C ALA A 14 12.98 -21.53 12.47
N ILE A 15 12.46 -22.23 13.50
CA ILE A 15 11.30 -23.11 13.39
C ILE A 15 10.06 -22.30 13.02
N THR A 16 9.74 -21.24 13.76
CA THR A 16 8.59 -20.38 13.48
C THR A 16 8.66 -19.85 12.05
N ASN A 17 9.81 -19.31 11.62
CA ASN A 17 9.97 -18.80 10.26
C ASN A 17 9.81 -19.90 9.20
N GLY A 18 10.31 -21.11 9.45
CA GLY A 18 10.17 -22.24 8.53
C GLY A 18 8.73 -22.74 8.39
N LEU A 19 7.92 -22.61 9.44
CA LEU A 19 6.52 -23.04 9.46
C LEU A 19 5.55 -22.01 8.90
N ILE A 20 5.97 -20.76 8.65
CA ILE A 20 5.13 -19.71 8.04
C ILE A 20 4.48 -20.19 6.74
N ALA A 21 5.19 -20.98 5.92
CA ALA A 21 4.67 -21.50 4.66
C ALA A 21 3.53 -22.52 4.82
N LEU A 22 3.35 -23.09 6.02
CA LEU A 22 2.27 -24.03 6.33
C LEU A 22 1.06 -23.34 6.97
N HIS A 23 1.17 -22.06 7.31
CA HIS A 23 0.07 -21.30 7.85
C HIS A 23 -0.88 -20.91 6.72
N ILE A 24 -2.10 -21.43 6.76
CA ILE A 24 -3.19 -21.01 5.87
C ILE A 24 -4.10 -20.09 6.71
N PRO A 25 -4.06 -18.77 6.50
CA PRO A 25 -4.92 -17.85 7.23
C PRO A 25 -6.39 -18.08 6.85
N VAL A 26 -7.30 -17.86 7.80
CA VAL A 26 -8.75 -17.84 7.50
C VAL A 26 -8.99 -16.74 6.46
N PRO A 27 -9.62 -17.02 5.32
CA PRO A 27 -9.77 -16.02 4.25
C PRO A 27 -10.66 -14.87 4.74
N LEU A 28 -10.08 -13.68 4.81
CA LEU A 28 -10.79 -12.43 5.14
C LEU A 28 -10.92 -11.56 3.89
N THR A 29 -12.05 -10.86 3.78
CA THR A 29 -12.14 -9.71 2.88
C THR A 29 -11.32 -8.55 3.43
N THR A 30 -11.02 -7.55 2.60
CA THR A 30 -10.26 -6.37 3.02
C THR A 30 -10.98 -5.60 4.12
N VAL A 31 -12.30 -5.49 4.02
CA VAL A 31 -13.12 -4.83 5.05
C VAL A 31 -13.10 -5.61 6.36
N GLN A 32 -13.27 -6.94 6.31
CA GLN A 32 -13.19 -7.78 7.51
C GLN A 32 -11.83 -7.67 8.20
N TRP A 33 -10.74 -7.67 7.42
CA TRP A 33 -9.41 -7.47 7.98
C TRP A 33 -9.24 -6.07 8.58
N ALA A 34 -9.73 -5.03 7.90
CA ALA A 34 -9.62 -3.66 8.39
C ALA A 34 -10.42 -3.43 9.68
N ASP A 35 -11.67 -3.91 9.73
CA ASP A 35 -12.53 -3.80 10.91
C ASP A 35 -12.02 -4.65 12.08
N GLU A 36 -11.20 -5.68 11.84
CA GLU A 36 -10.58 -6.47 12.89
C GLU A 36 -9.28 -5.84 13.41
N TYR A 37 -8.37 -5.48 12.50
CA TYR A 37 -6.97 -5.18 12.83
C TYR A 37 -6.54 -3.73 12.61
N TYR A 38 -7.22 -2.95 11.77
CA TYR A 38 -6.73 -1.63 11.36
C TYR A 38 -7.04 -0.54 12.40
N TYR A 39 -6.08 0.37 12.59
CA TYR A 39 -6.15 1.48 13.53
C TYR A 39 -5.75 2.78 12.84
N LEU A 40 -6.43 3.87 13.22
CA LEU A 40 -6.21 5.22 12.75
C LEU A 40 -5.21 5.94 13.66
N PRO A 41 -4.00 6.30 13.16
CA PRO A 41 -3.01 7.00 13.96
C PRO A 41 -3.44 8.43 14.32
N LYS A 42 -3.10 8.88 15.54
CA LYS A 42 -3.46 10.21 16.07
C LYS A 42 -2.83 11.36 15.29
N GLU A 43 -1.62 11.17 14.78
CA GLU A 43 -0.86 12.20 14.08
C GLU A 43 -1.48 12.58 12.74
N SER A 44 -2.27 11.69 12.15
CA SER A 44 -2.80 11.88 10.80
C SER A 44 -4.28 11.53 10.65
N SER A 45 -5.03 11.50 11.74
CA SER A 45 -6.47 11.22 11.74
C SER A 45 -7.18 12.13 12.74
N TYR A 46 -8.34 12.66 12.35
CA TYR A 46 -9.18 13.49 13.24
C TYR A 46 -9.77 12.69 14.40
N THR A 47 -10.16 11.45 14.12
CA THR A 47 -10.68 10.50 15.10
C THR A 47 -9.71 9.33 15.18
N PRO A 48 -8.71 9.36 16.08
CA PRO A 48 -7.84 8.21 16.29
C PRO A 48 -8.60 7.07 16.96
N GLY A 49 -8.15 5.84 16.71
CA GLY A 49 -8.74 4.65 17.32
C GLY A 49 -8.89 3.50 16.34
N LYS A 50 -9.68 2.51 16.73
CA LYS A 50 -9.98 1.36 15.88
C LYS A 50 -10.75 1.84 14.64
N TRP A 51 -10.36 1.33 13.47
CA TRP A 51 -11.07 1.59 12.23
C TRP A 51 -12.49 1.01 12.29
N GLU A 52 -13.45 1.76 11.74
CA GLU A 52 -14.80 1.28 11.47
C GLU A 52 -15.14 1.65 10.03
N THR A 53 -15.38 0.63 9.20
CA THR A 53 -15.69 0.84 7.79
C THR A 53 -17.05 1.48 7.63
N LEU A 54 -17.07 2.70 7.06
CA LEU A 54 -18.32 3.37 6.74
C LEU A 54 -19.05 2.66 5.59
N PRO A 55 -20.40 2.72 5.51
CA PRO A 55 -21.16 1.98 4.51
C PRO A 55 -20.70 2.15 3.06
N PHE A 56 -20.33 3.38 2.66
CA PHE A 56 -19.85 3.66 1.30
C PHE A 56 -18.44 3.11 1.02
N GLN A 57 -17.63 2.91 2.07
CA GLN A 57 -16.26 2.42 1.96
C GLN A 57 -16.20 0.91 1.72
N VAL A 58 -17.24 0.17 2.14
CA VAL A 58 -17.29 -1.30 2.08
C VAL A 58 -17.01 -1.82 0.68
N ALA A 59 -17.77 -1.35 -0.31
CA ALA A 59 -17.62 -1.80 -1.70
C ALA A 59 -16.28 -1.35 -2.29
N ILE A 60 -15.82 -0.15 -1.94
CA ILE A 60 -14.58 0.45 -2.44
C ILE A 60 -13.37 -0.35 -1.96
N MET A 61 -13.24 -0.57 -0.66
CA MET A 61 -12.09 -1.28 -0.08
C MET A 61 -12.06 -2.75 -0.53
N ASN A 62 -13.22 -3.41 -0.58
CA ASN A 62 -13.27 -4.78 -1.10
C ASN A 62 -12.92 -4.81 -2.60
N ALA A 63 -13.33 -3.84 -3.41
CA ALA A 63 -12.90 -3.77 -4.81
C ALA A 63 -11.38 -3.59 -4.95
N MET A 64 -10.78 -2.75 -4.09
CA MET A 64 -9.34 -2.55 -4.04
C MET A 64 -8.59 -3.85 -3.70
N GLY A 65 -9.03 -4.61 -2.71
CA GLY A 65 -8.36 -5.85 -2.31
C GLY A 65 -8.78 -7.13 -3.04
N TYR A 66 -9.86 -7.11 -3.83
CA TYR A 66 -10.35 -8.30 -4.52
C TYR A 66 -9.54 -8.64 -5.77
N GLU A 67 -9.06 -9.87 -5.88
CA GLU A 67 -8.07 -10.30 -6.89
C GLU A 67 -8.59 -10.25 -8.33
N LEU A 68 -9.90 -10.39 -8.55
CA LEU A 68 -10.46 -10.37 -9.89
C LEU A 68 -10.61 -8.95 -10.48
N ILE A 69 -10.58 -7.91 -9.65
CA ILE A 69 -10.69 -6.52 -10.12
C ILE A 69 -9.28 -5.96 -10.31
N ARG A 70 -8.72 -6.08 -11.51
CA ARG A 70 -7.30 -5.70 -11.72
C ARG A 70 -7.04 -4.21 -11.63
N VAL A 71 -7.99 -3.36 -12.02
CA VAL A 71 -7.85 -1.90 -12.01
C VAL A 71 -9.02 -1.28 -11.28
N VAL A 72 -8.74 -0.43 -10.29
CA VAL A 72 -9.74 0.34 -9.54
C VAL A 72 -9.44 1.82 -9.73
N ASN A 73 -10.33 2.53 -10.43
CA ASN A 73 -10.30 3.98 -10.55
C ASN A 73 -11.35 4.57 -9.62
N LEU A 74 -10.94 5.40 -8.66
CA LEU A 74 -11.84 6.09 -7.75
C LEU A 74 -11.75 7.60 -7.92
N ILE A 75 -12.75 8.14 -8.62
CA ILE A 75 -13.04 9.57 -8.59
C ILE A 75 -13.72 9.86 -7.25
N LYS A 76 -13.10 10.70 -6.42
CA LYS A 76 -13.59 11.00 -5.06
C LYS A 76 -13.60 12.49 -4.74
N SER A 77 -14.39 12.89 -3.75
CA SER A 77 -14.31 14.24 -3.18
C SER A 77 -13.12 14.34 -2.20
N ALA A 78 -12.69 15.56 -1.90
CA ALA A 78 -11.69 15.77 -0.85
C ALA A 78 -12.22 15.31 0.52
N ARG A 79 -11.32 14.86 1.40
CA ARG A 79 -11.60 14.54 2.81
C ARG A 79 -12.61 13.40 3.07
N VAL A 80 -12.74 12.44 2.15
CA VAL A 80 -13.59 11.24 2.33
C VAL A 80 -12.86 10.03 2.97
N GLY A 81 -11.67 10.24 3.53
CA GLY A 81 -10.89 9.16 4.16
C GLY A 81 -10.15 8.24 3.18
N TYR A 82 -9.98 8.64 1.92
CA TYR A 82 -9.32 7.82 0.88
C TYR A 82 -7.95 7.28 1.28
N THR A 83 -7.06 8.16 1.77
CA THR A 83 -5.72 7.75 2.22
C THR A 83 -5.76 6.66 3.29
N LYS A 84 -6.76 6.68 4.18
CA LYS A 84 -6.91 5.66 5.24
C LYS A 84 -7.46 4.35 4.69
N MET A 85 -8.41 4.41 3.75
CA MET A 85 -8.83 3.22 3.00
C MET A 85 -7.64 2.57 2.29
N LEU A 86 -6.81 3.38 1.61
CA LEU A 86 -5.64 2.90 0.88
C LEU A 86 -4.63 2.22 1.81
N LEU A 87 -4.32 2.81 2.97
CA LEU A 87 -3.41 2.21 3.96
C LEU A 87 -3.98 0.95 4.62
N GLY A 88 -5.30 0.88 4.85
CA GLY A 88 -5.94 -0.34 5.31
C GLY A 88 -5.85 -1.48 4.29
N VAL A 89 -6.06 -1.16 3.01
CA VAL A 89 -5.87 -2.10 1.89
C VAL A 89 -4.40 -2.55 1.79
N GLU A 90 -3.44 -1.64 1.90
CA GLU A 90 -2.01 -1.97 1.90
C GLU A 90 -1.64 -2.86 3.10
N GLY A 91 -2.17 -2.57 4.29
CA GLY A 91 -2.00 -3.42 5.46
C GLY A 91 -2.51 -4.85 5.23
N TYR A 92 -3.71 -4.97 4.65
CA TYR A 92 -4.27 -6.26 4.22
C TYR A 92 -3.38 -6.97 3.21
N PHE A 93 -2.80 -6.25 2.24
CA PHE A 93 -1.88 -6.82 1.28
C PHE A 93 -0.57 -7.31 1.90
N ILE A 94 -0.01 -6.54 2.83
CA ILE A 94 1.25 -6.86 3.52
C ILE A 94 1.09 -8.10 4.40
N GLU A 95 0.07 -8.12 5.26
CA GLU A 95 -0.10 -9.13 6.29
C GLU A 95 -0.86 -10.34 5.77
N HIS A 96 -2.03 -10.12 5.14
CA HIS A 96 -2.95 -11.20 4.82
C HIS A 96 -2.68 -11.87 3.48
N LYS A 97 -2.31 -11.08 2.46
CA LYS A 97 -2.09 -11.58 1.09
C LYS A 97 -0.62 -11.76 0.72
N SER A 98 0.30 -11.31 1.56
CA SER A 98 1.75 -11.33 1.31
C SER A 98 2.16 -10.76 -0.07
N ARG A 99 1.68 -9.55 -0.39
CA ARG A 99 1.88 -8.89 -1.70
C ARG A 99 2.89 -7.76 -1.62
N ASN A 100 3.82 -7.73 -2.57
CA ASN A 100 4.69 -6.57 -2.75
C ASN A 100 3.89 -5.43 -3.37
N SER A 101 4.06 -4.21 -2.86
CA SER A 101 3.30 -3.05 -3.33
C SER A 101 4.14 -1.79 -3.50
N LEU A 102 3.79 -0.99 -4.50
CA LEU A 102 4.43 0.28 -4.82
C LEU A 102 3.38 1.38 -4.86
N LEU A 103 3.47 2.32 -3.91
CA LEU A 103 2.62 3.50 -3.84
C LEU A 103 3.36 4.70 -4.45
N PHE A 104 2.71 5.39 -5.37
CA PHE A 104 3.17 6.66 -5.90
C PHE A 104 2.41 7.82 -5.26
N GLN A 105 3.18 8.82 -4.82
CA GLN A 105 2.72 10.17 -4.52
C GLN A 105 3.16 11.13 -5.65
N PRO A 106 2.54 12.32 -5.80
CA PRO A 106 2.84 13.20 -6.94
C PRO A 106 4.33 13.58 -7.09
N THR A 107 5.03 13.78 -5.96
CA THR A 107 6.45 14.19 -5.93
C THR A 107 7.23 13.36 -4.92
N ASP A 108 8.56 13.36 -5.01
CA ASP A 108 9.43 12.68 -4.04
C ASP A 108 9.24 13.24 -2.62
N SER A 109 9.09 14.56 -2.48
CA SER A 109 8.81 15.19 -1.19
C SER A 109 7.47 14.73 -0.62
N SER A 110 6.42 14.68 -1.44
CA SER A 110 5.12 14.15 -1.03
C SER A 110 5.20 12.67 -0.60
N ALA A 111 6.02 11.87 -1.28
CA ALA A 111 6.25 10.46 -0.92
C ALA A 111 6.94 10.31 0.44
N GLU A 112 7.98 11.10 0.70
CA GLU A 112 8.66 11.11 1.99
C GLU A 112 7.74 11.57 3.13
N ASP A 113 6.97 12.63 2.91
CA ASP A 113 6.03 13.16 3.90
C ASP A 113 4.92 12.13 4.19
N PHE A 114 4.43 11.44 3.16
CA PHE A 114 3.47 10.35 3.32
C PHE A 114 4.02 9.20 4.16
N MET A 115 5.28 8.82 3.92
CA MET A 115 5.95 7.76 4.67
C MET A 115 6.07 8.11 6.16
N LYS A 116 6.53 9.33 6.46
CA LYS A 116 6.71 9.82 7.85
C LYS A 116 5.39 10.04 8.57
N SER A 117 4.40 10.62 7.88
CA SER A 117 3.16 11.12 8.53
C SER A 117 2.02 10.11 8.54
N HIS A 118 2.04 9.15 7.62
CA HIS A 118 0.95 8.18 7.47
C HIS A 118 1.41 6.74 7.62
N VAL A 119 2.45 6.32 6.90
CA VAL A 119 2.87 4.90 6.85
C VAL A 119 3.52 4.48 8.16
N GLU A 120 4.52 5.21 8.65
CA GLU A 120 5.21 4.88 9.90
C GLU A 120 4.27 4.85 11.12
N PRO A 121 3.38 5.84 11.33
CA PRO A 121 2.38 5.76 12.39
C PRO A 121 1.39 4.60 12.21
N THR A 122 1.03 4.27 10.97
CA THR A 122 0.15 3.10 10.69
C THR A 122 0.83 1.80 11.10
N ILE A 123 2.10 1.61 10.72
CA ILE A 123 2.86 0.40 11.11
C ILE A 123 2.99 0.31 12.63
N ARG A 124 3.17 1.45 13.32
CA ARG A 124 3.24 1.50 14.78
C ARG A 124 1.93 1.07 15.45
N ASP A 125 0.80 1.59 14.95
CA ASP A 125 -0.48 1.51 15.66
C ASP A 125 -1.31 0.27 15.27
N VAL A 126 -0.96 -0.41 14.18
CA VAL A 126 -1.57 -1.68 13.75
C VAL A 126 -0.72 -2.86 14.24
N PRO A 127 -1.13 -3.58 15.29
CA PRO A 127 -0.26 -4.55 15.98
C PRO A 127 0.31 -5.65 15.07
N VAL A 128 -0.52 -6.17 14.15
CA VAL A 128 -0.10 -7.22 13.21
C VAL A 128 0.94 -6.73 12.20
N LEU A 129 0.94 -5.43 11.85
CA LEU A 129 1.99 -4.84 11.01
C LEU A 129 3.25 -4.55 11.81
N LEU A 130 3.11 -4.11 13.07
CA LEU A 130 4.25 -3.87 13.96
C LEU A 130 5.02 -5.17 14.23
N GLU A 131 4.33 -6.28 14.45
CA GLU A 131 4.93 -7.61 14.63
C GLU A 131 5.77 -8.02 13.41
N LEU A 132 5.30 -7.66 12.21
CA LEU A 132 6.01 -7.87 10.95
C LEU A 132 7.16 -6.87 10.71
N ALA A 133 7.30 -5.84 11.54
CA ALA A 133 8.30 -4.77 11.40
C ALA A 133 9.33 -4.80 12.55
N PRO A 134 10.18 -5.84 12.67
CA PRO A 134 11.14 -5.98 13.77
C PRO A 134 12.20 -4.86 13.80
N TRP A 135 12.30 -4.08 12.72
CA TRP A 135 13.19 -2.93 12.59
C TRP A 135 12.59 -1.61 13.09
N PHE A 136 11.33 -1.60 13.53
CA PHE A 136 10.68 -0.38 13.97
C PHE A 136 11.45 0.25 15.15
N GLY A 137 11.62 1.57 15.14
CA GLY A 137 12.38 2.31 16.16
C GLY A 137 13.91 2.21 16.08
N ARG A 138 14.48 1.54 15.06
CA ARG A 138 15.93 1.46 14.85
C ARG A 138 16.35 1.66 13.40
N LYS A 139 17.59 2.11 13.18
CA LYS A 139 18.19 2.17 11.85
C LYS A 139 18.39 0.76 11.32
N HIS A 140 17.83 0.46 10.15
CA HIS A 140 17.91 -0.87 9.55
C HIS A 140 17.83 -0.77 8.03
N ARG A 141 18.48 -1.69 7.30
CA ARG A 141 18.46 -1.69 5.82
C ARG A 141 17.06 -1.88 5.22
N ASP A 142 16.21 -2.60 5.95
CA ASP A 142 14.83 -2.90 5.57
C ASP A 142 13.84 -1.80 6.01
N ASN A 143 14.36 -0.70 6.59
CA ASN A 143 13.61 0.46 7.02
C ASN A 143 14.25 1.74 6.47
N THR A 144 13.77 2.20 5.31
CA THR A 144 14.20 3.47 4.70
C THR A 144 13.02 4.40 4.48
N LEU A 145 13.29 5.62 4.02
CA LEU A 145 12.23 6.58 3.66
C LEU A 145 11.41 6.15 2.45
N THR A 146 11.90 5.23 1.63
CA THR A 146 11.24 4.80 0.39
C THR A 146 10.80 3.33 0.42
N LEU A 147 11.26 2.54 1.40
CA LEU A 147 10.99 1.11 1.51
C LEU A 147 10.80 0.70 2.97
N LYS A 148 9.69 0.01 3.23
CA LYS A 148 9.50 -0.83 4.43
C LYS A 148 9.47 -2.29 3.99
N ARG A 149 10.45 -3.08 4.40
CA ARG A 149 10.50 -4.53 4.12
C ARG A 149 10.25 -5.33 5.38
N PHE A 150 9.15 -6.07 5.39
CA PHE A 150 8.65 -6.79 6.55
C PHE A 150 9.37 -8.13 6.75
N SER A 151 9.25 -8.72 7.95
CA SER A 151 9.87 -10.01 8.28
C SER A 151 9.35 -11.17 7.41
N SER A 152 8.15 -11.03 6.84
CA SER A 152 7.58 -11.93 5.84
C SER A 152 8.31 -11.89 4.49
N GLY A 153 9.22 -10.92 4.27
CA GLY A 153 9.90 -10.67 3.01
C GLY A 153 9.15 -9.72 2.07
N VAL A 154 7.90 -9.39 2.39
CA VAL A 154 7.08 -8.43 1.63
C VAL A 154 7.68 -7.03 1.73
N GLY A 155 7.77 -6.34 0.60
CA GLY A 155 8.18 -4.95 0.50
C GLY A 155 7.01 -4.01 0.18
N PHE A 156 6.94 -2.91 0.91
CA PHE A 156 6.11 -1.75 0.60
C PHE A 156 7.03 -0.59 0.21
N TRP A 157 6.88 -0.09 -1.01
CA TRP A 157 7.61 1.08 -1.52
C TRP A 157 6.70 2.30 -1.62
N CYS A 158 7.23 3.48 -1.31
CA CYS A 158 6.56 4.76 -1.55
C CYS A 158 7.52 5.69 -2.29
N LEU A 159 7.17 6.10 -3.51
CA LEU A 159 8.03 6.88 -4.42
C LEU A 159 7.29 8.08 -5.01
N GLY A 160 8.03 9.09 -5.46
CA GLY A 160 7.48 10.22 -6.20
C GLY A 160 7.18 9.88 -7.66
N GLY A 161 6.11 10.45 -8.19
CA GLY A 161 5.64 10.21 -9.55
C GLY A 161 6.26 11.09 -10.62
N ALA A 162 7.04 12.11 -10.25
CA ALA A 162 7.59 13.10 -11.17
C ALA A 162 8.86 12.65 -11.91
N ALA A 163 9.62 11.69 -11.36
CA ALA A 163 10.90 11.25 -11.93
C ALA A 163 10.78 9.86 -12.58
N ALA A 164 11.18 9.71 -13.84
CA ALA A 164 11.04 8.46 -14.59
C ALA A 164 11.84 7.31 -13.97
N LYS A 165 12.98 7.63 -13.33
CA LYS A 165 13.80 6.65 -12.59
C LYS A 165 12.99 5.85 -11.55
N ASN A 166 11.96 6.46 -10.95
CA ASN A 166 11.16 5.83 -9.89
C ASN A 166 10.21 4.74 -10.43
N TYR A 167 9.97 4.72 -11.75
CA TYR A 167 9.13 3.72 -12.42
C TYR A 167 9.92 2.51 -12.93
N ARG A 168 11.20 2.38 -12.57
CA ARG A 168 12.09 1.32 -13.08
C ARG A 168 12.35 0.24 -12.03
N GLU A 169 12.83 -0.92 -12.49
CA GLU A 169 13.41 -2.03 -11.69
C GLU A 169 12.51 -2.79 -10.71
N LYS A 170 11.40 -2.21 -10.22
CA LYS A 170 10.55 -2.86 -9.23
C LYS A 170 9.57 -3.81 -9.90
N SER A 171 9.52 -5.06 -9.44
CA SER A 171 8.47 -6.02 -9.81
C SER A 171 7.62 -6.22 -8.57
N VAL A 172 6.35 -5.87 -8.66
CA VAL A 172 5.41 -5.87 -7.53
C VAL A 172 4.08 -6.48 -7.97
N ASP A 173 3.21 -6.78 -7.01
CA ASP A 173 1.86 -7.28 -7.28
C ASP A 173 0.84 -6.15 -7.37
N VAL A 174 1.08 -5.09 -6.60
CA VAL A 174 0.15 -3.96 -6.44
C VAL A 174 0.87 -2.65 -6.75
N VAL A 175 0.24 -1.78 -7.54
CA VAL A 175 0.63 -0.38 -7.70
C VAL A 175 -0.53 0.51 -7.30
N CYS A 176 -0.22 1.53 -6.50
CA CYS A 176 -1.18 2.48 -5.97
C CYS A 176 -0.80 3.91 -6.38
N TYR A 177 -1.78 4.70 -6.78
CA TYR A 177 -1.63 6.11 -7.12
C TYR A 177 -2.54 6.94 -6.22
N ASP A 178 -1.94 7.68 -5.30
CA ASP A 178 -2.65 8.62 -4.44
C ASP A 178 -2.53 10.04 -5.00
N GLU A 179 -3.63 10.77 -4.98
CA GLU A 179 -3.74 12.10 -5.58
C GLU A 179 -3.32 12.17 -7.07
N LEU A 180 -3.71 11.15 -7.84
CA LEU A 180 -3.39 10.99 -9.27
C LEU A 180 -3.63 12.25 -10.14
N SER A 181 -4.64 13.07 -9.87
CA SER A 181 -4.87 14.34 -10.60
C SER A 181 -3.75 15.36 -10.46
N SER A 182 -2.84 15.18 -9.51
CA SER A 182 -1.68 16.04 -9.27
C SER A 182 -0.41 15.56 -9.96
N PHE A 183 -0.47 14.45 -10.70
CA PHE A 183 0.68 13.94 -11.45
C PHE A 183 0.77 14.65 -12.78
N GLU A 184 2.01 14.81 -13.25
CA GLU A 184 2.26 15.24 -14.61
C GLU A 184 1.72 14.20 -15.61
N PRO A 185 1.11 14.64 -16.73
CA PRO A 185 0.57 13.73 -17.74
C PRO A 185 1.63 12.92 -18.47
N ASP A 186 2.88 13.40 -18.46
CA ASP A 186 4.04 12.78 -19.09
C ASP A 186 5.25 12.89 -18.15
N VAL A 187 5.77 11.74 -17.73
CA VAL A 187 6.90 11.65 -16.82
C VAL A 187 8.18 11.68 -17.65
N GLU A 188 8.86 12.82 -17.65
CA GLU A 188 10.16 13.03 -18.33
C GLU A 188 10.19 12.57 -19.80
N LYS A 189 9.06 12.67 -20.52
CA LYS A 189 8.89 12.24 -21.93
C LYS A 189 8.89 10.72 -22.14
N GLU A 190 8.68 9.93 -21.09
CA GLU A 190 8.58 8.48 -21.17
C GLU A 190 7.13 7.96 -21.21
N GLY A 191 6.14 8.82 -20.96
CA GLY A 191 4.72 8.48 -20.99
C GLY A 191 3.99 8.74 -19.68
N SER A 192 2.72 8.29 -19.60
CA SER A 192 1.88 8.58 -18.44
C SER A 192 2.31 7.81 -17.19
N PRO A 193 2.09 8.37 -15.99
CA PRO A 193 2.44 7.71 -14.72
C PRO A 193 1.74 6.35 -14.54
N THR A 194 0.49 6.24 -14.99
CA THR A 194 -0.29 4.99 -14.96
C THR A 194 0.29 3.94 -15.91
N LEU A 195 0.72 4.33 -17.11
CA LEU A 195 1.36 3.41 -18.06
C LEU A 195 2.69 2.89 -17.52
N LEU A 196 3.53 3.79 -16.99
CA LEU A 196 4.86 3.43 -16.51
C LEU A 196 4.82 2.59 -15.24
N GLY A 197 3.93 2.92 -14.30
CA GLY A 197 3.81 2.19 -13.05
C GLY A 197 3.08 0.86 -13.21
N ASP A 198 2.05 0.76 -14.05
CA ASP A 198 1.38 -0.53 -14.29
C ASP A 198 2.28 -1.55 -15.00
N LYS A 199 3.31 -1.12 -15.74
CA LYS A 199 4.36 -2.03 -16.22
C LYS A 199 5.08 -2.80 -15.10
N ARG A 200 5.01 -2.32 -13.85
CA ARG A 200 5.65 -2.98 -12.70
C ARG A 200 4.89 -4.20 -12.20
N ILE A 201 3.62 -4.34 -12.59
CA ILE A 201 2.74 -5.45 -12.21
C ILE A 201 2.49 -6.45 -13.34
N GLU A 202 3.01 -6.23 -14.55
CA GLU A 202 2.81 -7.11 -15.71
C GLU A 202 3.24 -8.56 -15.47
N GLY A 203 4.31 -8.76 -14.70
CA GLY A 203 4.80 -10.10 -14.34
C GLY A 203 4.11 -10.73 -13.12
N SER A 204 3.21 -10.02 -12.45
CA SER A 204 2.51 -10.54 -11.28
C SER A 204 1.43 -11.54 -11.68
N VAL A 205 1.27 -12.59 -10.87
CA VAL A 205 0.14 -13.52 -10.98
C VAL A 205 -1.17 -12.85 -10.57
N TRP A 206 -1.11 -11.81 -9.74
CA TRP A 206 -2.26 -11.14 -9.14
C TRP A 206 -2.15 -9.60 -9.29
N PRO A 207 -2.09 -9.09 -10.54
CA PRO A 207 -1.82 -7.69 -10.79
C PRO A 207 -2.97 -6.80 -10.30
N LYS A 208 -2.62 -5.75 -9.56
CA LYS A 208 -3.55 -4.75 -9.04
C LYS A 208 -3.05 -3.33 -9.28
N SER A 209 -3.87 -2.49 -9.91
CA SER A 209 -3.66 -1.04 -10.07
C SER A 209 -4.79 -0.29 -9.35
N ILE A 210 -4.47 0.43 -8.28
CA ILE A 210 -5.44 1.24 -7.51
C ILE A 210 -5.12 2.71 -7.73
N ARG A 211 -6.10 3.48 -8.19
CA ARG A 211 -5.94 4.87 -8.61
C ARG A 211 -7.03 5.70 -7.98
N GLY A 212 -6.67 6.77 -7.28
CA GLY A 212 -7.69 7.65 -6.70
C GLY A 212 -7.23 9.08 -6.55
N SER A 213 -8.16 10.01 -6.79
CA SER A 213 -7.91 11.44 -6.62
C SER A 213 -9.21 12.23 -6.62
N THR A 214 -9.10 13.45 -6.12
CA THR A 214 -10.10 14.49 -6.41
C THR A 214 -9.87 15.00 -7.83
N PRO A 215 -10.89 15.03 -8.72
CA PRO A 215 -10.74 15.68 -10.02
C PRO A 215 -10.34 17.14 -9.85
N LYS A 216 -9.41 17.60 -10.69
CA LYS A 216 -9.00 19.02 -10.75
C LYS A 216 -9.63 19.66 -11.97
N VAL A 217 -8.88 19.75 -13.06
CA VAL A 217 -9.36 20.32 -14.32
C VAL A 217 -10.13 19.24 -15.09
N LYS A 218 -11.41 19.54 -15.37
CA LYS A 218 -12.30 18.66 -16.11
C LYS A 218 -11.73 18.38 -17.51
N GLY A 219 -11.74 17.12 -17.91
CA GLY A 219 -11.32 16.63 -19.22
C GLY A 219 -9.81 16.50 -19.41
N SER A 220 -8.97 16.90 -18.45
CA SER A 220 -7.51 16.82 -18.60
C SER A 220 -6.77 16.20 -17.40
N CYS A 221 -7.41 16.10 -16.24
CA CYS A 221 -6.77 15.49 -15.08
C CYS A 221 -6.66 13.95 -15.22
N GLN A 222 -5.58 13.39 -14.67
CA GLN A 222 -5.22 11.99 -14.89
C GLN A 222 -6.25 10.99 -14.33
N ILE A 223 -6.95 11.32 -13.24
CA ILE A 223 -7.98 10.42 -12.69
C ILE A 223 -9.20 10.30 -13.60
N GLU A 224 -9.63 11.40 -14.23
CA GLU A 224 -10.75 11.37 -15.18
C GLU A 224 -10.35 10.63 -16.45
N LYS A 225 -9.13 10.85 -16.95
CA LYS A 225 -8.60 10.08 -18.08
C LYS A 225 -8.61 8.57 -17.78
N ALA A 226 -8.08 8.18 -16.62
CA ALA A 226 -8.03 6.79 -16.19
C ALA A 226 -9.44 6.18 -16.02
N ALA A 227 -10.41 6.96 -15.54
CA ALA A 227 -11.80 6.54 -15.44
C ALA A 227 -12.45 6.36 -16.82
N ASN A 228 -12.27 7.32 -17.74
CA ASN A 228 -12.82 7.27 -19.10
C ASN A 228 -12.24 6.13 -19.95
N GLU A 229 -11.02 5.68 -19.67
CA GLU A 229 -10.41 4.51 -20.31
C GLU A 229 -11.04 3.17 -19.86
N SER A 230 -11.79 3.17 -18.76
CA SER A 230 -12.46 1.98 -18.26
C SER A 230 -13.74 1.68 -19.05
N ALA A 231 -13.85 0.46 -19.56
CA ALA A 231 -15.06 -0.03 -20.24
C ALA A 231 -16.32 -0.06 -19.35
N HIS A 232 -16.16 0.12 -18.03
CA HIS A 232 -17.24 0.08 -17.04
C HIS A 232 -17.58 1.46 -16.48
N PHE A 233 -16.98 2.53 -16.99
CA PHE A 233 -17.33 3.90 -16.60
C PHE A 233 -18.56 4.36 -17.40
N MET A 234 -19.60 4.80 -16.68
CA MET A 234 -20.89 5.23 -17.25
C MET A 234 -20.97 6.75 -17.37
#